data_AF-A0A9P6FKW9-F1
#
_entry.id   AF-A0A9P6FKW9-F1
#
_cell.length_a   1.000
_cell.length_b   1.000
_cell.length_c   1.000
_cell.angle_alpha   90.00
_cell.angle_beta   90.00
_cell.angle_gamma   90.00
#
_symmetry.space_group_name_H-M   'P 1'
#
loop_
_entity.id
_entity.type
_entity.pdbx_description
1 polymer ?
#
loop_
_entity_poly.entity_id
_entity_poly.type
_entity_poly.pdbx_seq_one_letter_code
_entity_poly.pdbx_strand_id
1 'polypeptide(L)'
;MTVCGLMILFYGITGLLAVLSSSLSGFYSAISIVIGVIYLLIAFASCFGFAGIYKEKREWVDKYVLFFIIGSFLWLVLEIIDLIIQIVYINNLKNNCLYGFCYYSFNPGPWIAVFLIGLFFQIYFCSILASYQRVLHARTDAFEGKEIMMH
;
A
#
# COMPACT_ATOMS: atom_id res chain seq x y z
N MET A 1 11.52 -13.09 -2.21
CA MET A 1 10.67 -13.57 -1.10
C MET A 1 10.60 -12.59 0.07
N THR A 2 11.72 -12.11 0.61
CA THR A 2 11.78 -11.13 1.73
C THR A 2 10.95 -9.88 1.48
N VAL A 3 10.99 -9.30 0.26
CA VAL A 3 10.19 -8.12 -0.11
C VAL A 3 8.68 -8.37 0.00
N CYS A 4 8.17 -9.49 -0.53
CA CYS A 4 6.76 -9.84 -0.41
C CYS A 4 6.34 -10.07 1.05
N GLY A 5 7.18 -10.72 1.86
CA GLY A 5 6.93 -10.89 3.29
C GLY A 5 6.87 -9.56 4.04
N LEU A 6 7.77 -8.63 3.73
CA LEU A 6 7.76 -7.27 4.28
C LEU A 6 6.51 -6.50 3.86
N MET A 7 6.03 -6.67 2.63
CA MET A 7 4.81 -6.02 2.16
C MET A 7 3.55 -6.59 2.81
N ILE A 8 3.47 -7.91 3.00
CA ILE A 8 2.37 -8.54 3.74
C ILE A 8 2.33 -8.00 5.17
N LEU A 9 3.49 -7.90 5.84
CA LEU A 9 3.58 -7.33 7.17
C LEU A 9 3.21 -5.85 7.18
N PHE A 10 3.75 -5.05 6.26
CA PHE A 10 3.48 -3.61 6.20
C PHE A 10 2.00 -3.34 5.95
N TYR A 11 1.44 -3.80 4.83
CA TYR A 11 0.02 -3.55 4.52
C TYR A 11 -0.93 -4.26 5.48
N GLY A 12 -0.55 -5.43 5.99
CA GLY A 12 -1.35 -6.15 6.98
C GLY A 12 -1.44 -5.42 8.31
N ILE A 13 -0.31 -4.94 8.86
CA ILE A 13 -0.28 -4.18 10.11
C ILE A 13 -0.99 -2.84 9.94
N THR A 14 -0.71 -2.10 8.86
CA THR A 14 -1.34 -0.80 8.60
C THR A 14 -2.84 -0.93 8.41
N GLY A 15 -3.31 -1.95 7.69
CA GLY A 15 -4.73 -2.24 7.52
C GLY A 15 -5.41 -2.62 8.85
N LEU A 16 -4.77 -3.47 9.66
CA LEU A 16 -5.30 -3.85 10.97
C LEU A 16 -5.38 -2.65 11.92
N LEU A 17 -4.34 -1.82 11.97
CA LEU A 17 -4.31 -0.60 12.78
C LEU A 17 -5.37 0.41 12.33
N ALA A 18 -5.59 0.56 11.02
CA ALA A 18 -6.65 1.41 10.49
C ALA A 18 -8.03 0.91 10.95
N VAL A 19 -8.33 -0.39 10.85
CA VAL A 19 -9.60 -0.95 11.33
C VAL A 19 -9.75 -0.81 12.85
N LEU A 20 -8.70 -1.07 13.62
CA LEU A 20 -8.75 -1.03 15.09
C LEU A 20 -8.88 0.40 15.63
N SER A 21 -8.13 1.36 15.09
CA SER A 21 -8.22 2.77 15.50
C SER A 21 -9.58 3.39 15.16
N SER A 22 -10.21 2.92 14.08
CA SER A 22 -11.59 3.27 13.71
C SER A 22 -12.62 2.80 14.72
N SER A 23 -12.44 1.62 15.31
CA SER A 23 -13.40 1.07 16.30
C SER A 23 -13.49 1.90 17.59
N LEU A 24 -12.51 2.78 17.83
CA LEU A 24 -12.40 3.60 19.04
C LEU A 24 -12.82 5.07 18.83
N SER A 25 -13.15 5.50 17.60
CA SER A 25 -13.46 6.91 17.28
C SER A 25 -14.68 7.04 16.36
N GLY A 26 -15.67 7.86 16.73
CA GLY A 26 -17.04 7.96 16.16
C GLY A 26 -17.19 8.04 14.62
N PHE A 27 -17.72 9.14 14.06
CA PHE A 27 -18.10 9.23 12.62
C PHE A 27 -16.92 9.01 11.64
N TYR A 28 -15.68 9.13 12.13
CA TYR A 28 -14.43 8.79 11.44
C TYR A 28 -14.22 7.29 11.23
N SER A 29 -15.00 6.44 11.91
CA SER A 29 -14.85 4.99 11.87
C SER A 29 -15.12 4.38 10.50
N ALA A 30 -16.14 4.83 9.76
CA ALA A 30 -16.57 4.12 8.55
C ALA A 30 -15.55 4.26 7.41
N ILE A 31 -15.01 5.47 7.19
CA ILE A 31 -14.02 5.73 6.14
C ILE A 31 -12.70 5.01 6.47
N SER A 32 -12.27 5.09 7.72
CA SER A 32 -11.03 4.44 8.18
C SER A 32 -11.13 2.91 8.20
N ILE A 33 -12.33 2.33 8.42
CA ILE A 33 -12.60 0.90 8.21
C ILE A 33 -12.47 0.53 6.73
N VAL A 34 -13.08 1.29 5.82
CA VAL A 34 -13.00 1.03 4.37
C VAL A 34 -11.54 1.08 3.90
N ILE A 35 -10.79 2.09 4.35
CA ILE A 35 -9.35 2.21 4.08
C ILE A 35 -8.59 0.99 4.62
N GLY A 36 -8.86 0.59 5.87
CA GLY A 36 -8.24 -0.58 6.49
C GLY A 36 -8.52 -1.89 5.75
N VAL A 37 -9.76 -2.09 5.28
CA VAL A 37 -10.15 -3.25 4.46
C VAL A 37 -9.40 -3.27 3.13
N ILE A 38 -9.23 -2.12 2.47
CA ILE A 38 -8.44 -2.03 1.22
C ILE A 38 -7.00 -2.47 1.47
N TYR A 39 -6.37 -2.02 2.55
CA TYR A 39 -5.02 -2.45 2.92
C TYR A 39 -4.92 -3.95 3.20
N LEU A 40 -5.91 -4.54 3.89
CA LEU A 40 -5.96 -5.98 4.12
C LEU A 40 -6.13 -6.78 2.82
N LEU A 41 -6.91 -6.28 1.86
CA LEU A 41 -7.04 -6.89 0.54
C LEU A 41 -5.71 -6.84 -0.25
N ILE A 42 -4.96 -5.74 -0.15
CA ILE A 42 -3.61 -5.63 -0.74
C ILE A 42 -2.64 -6.61 -0.07
N ALA A 43 -2.70 -6.76 1.26
CA ALA A 43 -1.89 -7.74 1.98
C ALA A 43 -2.24 -9.18 1.56
N PHE A 44 -3.52 -9.50 1.40
CA PHE A 44 -3.98 -10.80 0.92
C PHE A 44 -3.54 -11.09 -0.53
N ALA A 45 -3.64 -10.11 -1.43
CA ALA A 45 -3.10 -10.23 -2.79
C ALA A 45 -1.59 -10.48 -2.80
N SER A 46 -0.88 -9.94 -1.80
CA SER A 46 0.57 -10.13 -1.65
C SER A 46 0.96 -11.56 -1.22
N CYS A 47 0.08 -12.28 -0.51
CA CYS A 47 0.25 -13.71 -0.24
C CYS A 47 0.24 -14.56 -1.52
N PHE A 48 -0.60 -14.22 -2.51
CA PHE A 48 -0.61 -14.89 -3.81
C PHE A 48 0.68 -14.61 -4.59
N GLY A 49 1.20 -13.39 -4.52
CA GLY A 49 2.49 -13.03 -5.09
C GLY A 49 3.65 -13.84 -4.51
N PHE A 50 3.65 -14.04 -3.19
CA PHE A 50 4.64 -14.88 -2.51
C PHE A 50 4.62 -16.33 -3.01
N ALA A 51 3.42 -16.91 -3.15
CA ALA A 51 3.26 -18.27 -3.68
C ALA A 51 3.66 -18.37 -5.16
N GLY A 52 3.39 -17.34 -5.97
CA GLY A 52 3.78 -17.26 -7.38
C GLY A 52 5.30 -17.20 -7.57
N ILE A 53 5.99 -16.40 -6.75
CA ILE A 53 7.45 -16.31 -6.74
C ILE A 53 8.07 -17.65 -6.31
N TYR A 54 7.54 -18.28 -5.26
CA TYR A 54 8.06 -19.57 -4.78
C TYR A 54 7.92 -20.70 -5.81
N LYS A 55 6.81 -20.71 -6.57
CA LYS A 55 6.55 -21.71 -7.61
C LYS A 55 7.09 -21.31 -8.99
N GLU A 56 7.81 -20.19 -9.09
CA GLU A 56 8.32 -19.60 -10.34
C GLU A 56 7.28 -19.51 -11.47
N LYS A 57 6.00 -19.31 -11.13
CA LYS A 57 4.91 -19.20 -12.12
C LYS A 57 4.81 -17.76 -12.66
N ARG A 58 5.25 -17.55 -13.90
CA ARG A 58 5.27 -16.25 -14.59
C ARG A 58 3.94 -15.49 -14.49
N GLU A 59 2.82 -16.11 -14.86
CA GLU A 59 1.49 -15.47 -14.84
C GLU A 59 1.07 -14.95 -13.46
N TRP A 60 1.50 -15.64 -12.40
CA TRP A 60 1.12 -15.28 -11.02
C TRP A 60 1.97 -14.09 -10.54
N VAL A 61 3.23 -14.07 -10.93
CA VAL A 61 4.15 -12.95 -10.65
C VAL A 61 3.70 -11.70 -11.40
N ASP A 62 3.33 -11.81 -12.67
CA ASP A 62 2.83 -10.66 -13.46
C ASP A 62 1.56 -10.04 -12.87
N LYS A 63 0.58 -10.88 -12.50
CA LYS A 63 -0.64 -10.42 -11.81
C LYS A 63 -0.31 -9.75 -10.47
N TYR A 64 0.62 -10.31 -9.70
CA TYR A 64 1.03 -9.72 -8.43
C TYR A 64 1.69 -8.35 -8.61
N VAL A 65 2.59 -8.18 -9.59
CA VAL A 65 3.21 -6.89 -9.88
C VAL A 65 2.15 -5.86 -10.28
N LEU A 66 1.18 -6.25 -11.13
CA LEU A 66 0.06 -5.39 -11.50
C LEU A 66 -0.77 -4.96 -10.28
N PHE A 67 -1.15 -5.91 -9.42
CA PHE A 67 -1.88 -5.61 -8.19
C PHE A 67 -1.09 -4.69 -7.25
N PHE A 68 0.24 -4.86 -7.16
CA PHE A 68 1.07 -4.00 -6.35
C PHE A 68 1.11 -2.56 -6.87
N ILE A 69 1.23 -2.36 -8.19
CA ILE A 69 1.20 -1.03 -8.80
C ILE A 69 -0.15 -0.36 -8.54
N ILE A 70 -1.25 -1.09 -8.76
CA ILE A 70 -2.62 -0.59 -8.49
C ILE A 70 -2.78 -0.24 -7.01
N GLY A 71 -2.35 -1.12 -6.11
CA GLY A 71 -2.40 -0.90 -4.67
C GLY A 71 -1.56 0.31 -4.24
N SER A 72 -0.42 0.53 -4.89
CA SER A 72 0.45 1.68 -4.64
C SER A 72 -0.19 2.99 -5.09
N PHE A 73 -0.87 2.99 -6.24
CA PHE A 73 -1.62 4.14 -6.70
C PHE A 73 -2.81 4.45 -5.78
N LEU A 74 -3.55 3.41 -5.37
CA LEU A 74 -4.64 3.54 -4.40
C LEU A 74 -4.15 4.09 -3.06
N TRP A 75 -3.03 3.59 -2.55
CA TRP A 75 -2.40 4.11 -1.34
C TRP A 75 -2.14 5.62 -1.43
N LEU A 76 -1.53 6.06 -2.54
CA LEU A 76 -1.20 7.47 -2.75
C LEU A 76 -2.47 8.35 -2.78
N VAL A 77 -3.53 7.89 -3.44
CA VAL A 77 -4.84 8.57 -3.45
C VAL A 77 -5.43 8.66 -2.03
N LEU A 78 -5.34 7.58 -1.24
CA LEU A 78 -5.86 7.53 0.12
C LEU A 78 -5.11 8.47 1.07
N GLU A 79 -3.78 8.58 0.96
CA GLU A 79 -2.98 9.53 1.74
C GLU A 79 -3.38 10.98 1.45
N ILE A 80 -3.64 11.32 0.18
CA ILE A 80 -4.10 12.67 -0.20
C ILE A 80 -5.49 12.95 0.39
N ILE A 81 -6.41 11.97 0.33
CA ILE A 81 -7.74 12.10 0.91
C ILE A 81 -7.66 12.30 2.42
N ASP A 82 -6.81 11.53 3.12
CA ASP A 82 -6.61 11.66 4.56
C ASP A 82 -6.10 13.07 4.93
N LEU A 83 -5.14 13.60 4.19
CA LEU A 83 -4.66 14.97 4.36
C LEU A 83 -5.79 16.00 4.24
N ILE A 84 -6.61 15.89 3.19
CA ILE A 84 -7.74 16.81 2.97
C ILE A 84 -8.72 16.74 4.13
N ILE A 85 -9.06 15.54 4.59
CA ILE A 85 -9.97 15.32 5.71
C ILE A 85 -9.41 15.97 6.99
N GLN A 86 -8.12 15.80 7.29
CA GLN A 86 -7.48 16.41 8.46
C GLN A 86 -7.52 17.94 8.38
N ILE A 87 -7.26 18.53 7.21
CA ILE A 87 -7.33 19.99 7.00
C ILE A 87 -8.75 20.51 7.22
N VAL A 88 -9.76 19.85 6.63
CA VAL A 88 -11.18 20.26 6.77
C VAL A 88 -11.64 20.16 8.22
N TYR A 89 -11.24 19.10 8.93
CA TYR A 89 -11.58 18.90 10.33
C TYR A 89 -11.05 20.01 11.23
N ILE A 90 -9.76 20.35 11.07
CA ILE A 90 -9.12 21.40 11.87
C ILE A 90 -9.74 22.77 11.57
N ASN A 91 -10.08 23.06 10.31
CA ASN A 91 -10.78 24.28 9.95
C ASN A 91 -12.19 24.37 10.57
N ASN A 92 -12.95 23.26 10.59
CA ASN A 92 -14.26 23.21 11.25
C ASN A 92 -14.16 23.36 12.78
N LEU A 93 -13.17 22.73 13.41
CA LEU A 93 -12.89 22.92 14.84
C LEU A 93 -12.55 24.37 15.17
N LYS A 94 -11.74 25.03 14.34
CA LYS A 94 -11.38 26.44 14.49
C LYS A 94 -12.60 27.36 14.43
N ASN A 95 -13.57 27.06 13.55
CA ASN A 95 -14.78 27.86 13.37
C ASN A 95 -15.81 27.70 14.50
N ASN A 96 -15.81 26.56 15.21
CA ASN A 96 -16.75 26.28 16.31
C ASN A 96 -16.25 26.71 17.69
N CYS A 97 -15.04 27.28 17.79
CA CYS A 97 -14.50 27.77 19.05
C CYS A 97 -15.05 29.15 19.43
N LEU A 98 -16.23 29.16 20.07
CA LEU A 98 -16.99 30.37 20.38
C LEU A 98 -16.51 31.15 21.63
N TYR A 99 -15.49 30.72 22.38
CA TYR A 99 -15.11 31.35 23.66
C TYR A 99 -13.59 31.36 23.97
N GLY A 100 -12.77 31.82 23.02
CA GLY A 100 -11.55 32.56 23.38
C GLY A 100 -10.23 31.80 23.56
N PHE A 101 -10.17 30.48 23.58
CA PHE A 101 -8.89 29.76 23.56
C PHE A 101 -8.96 28.43 22.78
N CYS A 102 -8.69 28.49 21.48
CA CYS A 102 -8.43 27.30 20.66
C CYS A 102 -7.21 27.54 19.76
N TYR A 103 -6.03 27.11 20.22
CA TYR A 103 -4.84 27.02 19.39
C TYR A 103 -4.68 25.58 18.90
N TYR A 104 -5.44 25.20 17.88
CA TYR A 104 -5.14 24.00 17.10
C TYR A 104 -4.33 24.42 15.88
N SER A 105 -3.03 24.15 15.92
CA SER A 105 -2.13 24.34 14.77
C SER A 105 -1.98 23.01 14.05
N PHE A 106 -2.40 22.96 12.78
CA PHE A 106 -2.07 21.82 11.92
C PHE A 106 -0.59 21.91 11.59
N ASN A 107 0.20 20.96 12.08
CA ASN A 107 1.57 20.79 11.64
C ASN A 107 1.63 19.67 10.59
N PRO A 108 1.76 19.99 9.29
CA PRO A 108 1.87 18.97 8.25
C PRO A 108 3.21 18.24 8.27
N GLY A 109 4.21 18.72 9.02
CA GLY A 109 5.57 18.18 9.02
C GLY A 109 5.64 16.66 9.26
N PRO A 110 5.04 16.12 10.35
CA PRO A 110 5.01 14.69 10.59
C PRO A 110 4.30 13.89 9.49
N TRP A 111 3.19 14.40 8.94
CA TRP A 111 2.47 13.76 7.84
C TRP A 111 3.35 13.69 6.58
N ILE A 112 4.00 14.80 6.21
CA ILE A 112 4.91 14.87 5.06
C ILE A 112 6.07 13.88 5.24
N ALA A 113 6.64 13.78 6.43
CA ALA A 113 7.73 12.85 6.70
C ALA A 113 7.29 11.39 6.48
N VAL A 114 6.14 10.99 7.03
CA VAL A 114 5.58 9.65 6.85
C VAL A 114 5.25 9.38 5.38
N PHE A 115 4.65 10.34 4.68
CA PHE A 115 4.33 10.25 3.26
C PHE A 115 5.58 10.03 2.41
N LEU A 116 6.65 10.81 2.61
CA LEU A 116 7.89 10.68 1.86
C LEU A 116 8.60 9.35 2.11
N ILE A 117 8.59 8.87 3.36
CA ILE A 117 9.14 7.55 3.72
C ILE A 117 8.34 6.44 3.03
N GLY A 118 7.01 6.51 3.07
CA GLY A 118 6.14 5.56 2.40
C GLY A 118 6.37 5.53 0.90
N LEU A 119 6.43 6.70 0.27
CA LEU A 119 6.69 6.85 -1.16
C LEU A 119 8.06 6.27 -1.56
N PHE A 120 9.10 6.52 -0.75
CA PHE A 120 10.42 5.94 -0.96
C PHE A 120 10.40 4.41 -0.94
N PHE A 121 9.75 3.81 0.06
CA PHE A 121 9.62 2.34 0.14
C PHE A 121 8.84 1.78 -1.06
N GLN A 122 7.80 2.46 -1.49
CA GLN A 122 6.96 2.00 -2.59
C GLN A 122 7.70 2.00 -3.92
N ILE A 123 8.46 3.07 -4.21
CA ILE A 123 9.34 3.14 -5.39
C ILE A 123 10.42 2.05 -5.34
N TYR A 124 11.01 1.84 -4.16
CA TYR A 124 12.02 0.80 -3.95
C TYR A 124 11.47 -0.60 -4.24
N PHE A 125 10.30 -0.94 -3.69
CA PHE A 125 9.65 -2.23 -3.92
C PHE A 125 9.20 -2.41 -5.37
N CYS A 126 8.66 -1.37 -6.01
CA CYS A 126 8.33 -1.38 -7.45
C CYS A 126 9.55 -1.73 -8.30
N SER A 127 10.69 -1.11 -7.99
CA SER A 127 11.95 -1.32 -8.73
C SER A 127 12.44 -2.76 -8.61
N ILE A 128 12.39 -3.33 -7.40
CA ILE A 128 12.78 -4.73 -7.17
C ILE A 128 11.84 -5.70 -7.89
N LEU A 129 10.52 -5.47 -7.80
CA LEU A 129 9.53 -6.34 -8.41
C LEU A 129 9.63 -6.32 -9.95
N ALA A 130 9.81 -5.14 -10.54
CA ALA A 130 10.02 -5.01 -11.98
C ALA A 130 11.33 -5.70 -12.43
N SER A 131 12.41 -5.57 -11.64
CA SER A 131 13.67 -6.27 -11.92
C SER A 131 13.49 -7.79 -11.87
N TYR A 132 12.82 -8.30 -10.83
CA TYR A 132 12.54 -9.73 -10.67
C TYR A 132 11.68 -10.28 -11.81
N GLN A 133 10.63 -9.55 -12.20
CA GLN A 133 9.76 -9.93 -13.30
C GLN A 133 10.54 -10.11 -14.61
N ARG A 134 11.45 -9.17 -14.95
CA ARG A 134 12.31 -9.29 -16.14
C ARG A 134 13.20 -10.53 -16.10
N VAL A 135 13.83 -10.80 -14.96
CA VAL A 135 14.71 -11.96 -14.79
C VAL A 135 13.91 -13.26 -14.92
N LEU A 136 12.72 -13.31 -14.35
CA LEU A 136 11.85 -14.49 -14.43
C LEU A 136 11.40 -14.73 -15.87
N HIS A 137 10.95 -13.69 -16.59
CA HIS A 137 10.60 -13.78 -18.02
C HIS A 137 11.77 -14.33 -18.83
N ALA A 138 12.97 -13.76 -18.69
CA ALA A 138 14.16 -14.21 -19.42
C ALA A 138 14.54 -15.68 -19.14
N ARG A 139 14.36 -16.16 -17.90
CA ARG A 139 14.61 -17.57 -17.57
C ARG A 139 13.57 -18.48 -18.21
N THR A 140 12.29 -18.14 -18.07
CA THR A 140 11.19 -18.97 -18.58
C THR A 140 11.25 -19.09 -20.11
N ASP A 141 11.49 -17.98 -20.80
CA ASP A 141 11.62 -17.95 -22.27
C ASP A 141 12.82 -18.79 -22.77
N ALA A 142 13.92 -18.84 -22.00
CA ALA A 142 15.09 -19.66 -22.32
C ALA A 142 14.85 -21.18 -22.12
N PHE A 143 13.96 -21.56 -21.22
CA PHE A 143 13.56 -22.96 -21.03
C PHE A 143 12.60 -23.44 -22.13
N GLU A 144 11.59 -22.64 -22.48
CA GLU A 144 10.68 -22.96 -23.59
C GLU A 144 11.41 -23.04 -24.93
N GLY A 145 12.37 -22.13 -25.19
CA GLY A 145 13.20 -22.19 -26.41
C GLY A 145 14.08 -23.45 -26.51
N LYS A 146 14.43 -24.08 -25.38
CA LYS A 146 15.20 -25.33 -25.35
C LYS A 146 14.34 -26.55 -25.64
N GLU A 147 13.08 -26.58 -25.19
CA GLU A 147 12.17 -27.70 -25.49
C GLU A 147 11.79 -27.74 -26.97
N ILE A 148 11.61 -26.58 -27.61
CA ILE A 148 11.33 -26.49 -29.06
C ILE A 148 12.52 -27.00 -29.89
N MET A 149 13.75 -26.87 -29.40
CA MET A 149 14.95 -27.38 -30.09
C MET A 149 15.21 -28.89 -29.88
N MET A 150 14.47 -29.55 -29.00
CA MET A 150 14.60 -31.00 -28.75
C MET A 150 13.53 -31.84 -29.47
N HIS A 151 12.65 -31.21 -30.24
CA HIS A 151 11.63 -31.84 -31.09
C HIS A 151 11.89 -31.55 -32.57
#